data_AF-A0A166J479-F1
#
_entry.id   AF-A0A166J479-F1
#
_cell.length_a   1.000
_cell.length_b   1.000
_cell.length_c   1.000
_cell.angle_alpha   90.00
_cell.angle_beta   90.00
_cell.angle_gamma   90.00
#
_symmetry.space_group_name_H-M   'P 1'
#
loop_
_entity.id
_entity.type
_entity.pdbx_description
1 polymer ?
#
loop_
_entity_poly.entity_id
_entity_poly.type
_entity_poly.pdbx_seq_one_letter_code
_entity_poly.pdbx_strand_id
1 'polypeptide(L)'
;MSVITQFASSLWQATTSGVANIEAGAAMAAVSTAMFEFSQRFPTPKTRVQTLFLGSFYALPILAMILAFVPEADKPSSNFVHRGAPTVPTANAQPTARHRHNQYFRVLVYFAAEDTSFSELVPGDFFPDGVVKESIPGMTEENPIVMPSDVTVVDLENMFKVLKVGPLGKRFEGKHSRSTWESILKLSVYPPFDEWKLRELAIAEIEDVFVEDSVPLVDQLVLGQQFGVTQWVTCAAEKLARRAESLTDDERQRLGDKTSVKLMYINLQSRVWEEALPQRDRLLYNFWDAVLEQFDDELSKDKAYNAWSDYPCGPDVVNVN
;
A
#
# COMPACT_ATOMS: atom_id res chain seq x y z
N MET A 1 12.85 17.63 -41.20
CA MET A 1 12.51 16.29 -41.72
C MET A 1 13.67 15.67 -42.52
N SER A 2 14.22 16.32 -43.58
CA SER A 2 15.26 15.68 -44.43
C SER A 2 16.58 15.32 -43.73
N VAL A 3 17.01 16.11 -42.74
CA VAL A 3 18.25 15.89 -41.98
C VAL A 3 18.15 14.66 -41.06
N ILE A 4 16.97 14.42 -40.47
CA ILE A 4 16.74 13.27 -39.59
C ILE A 4 16.69 11.97 -40.40
N THR A 5 16.08 12.00 -41.59
CA THR A 5 16.09 10.86 -42.51
C THR A 5 17.49 10.56 -43.07
N GLN A 6 18.32 11.59 -43.31
CA GLN A 6 19.72 11.39 -43.69
C GLN A 6 20.52 10.74 -42.56
N PHE A 7 20.35 11.20 -41.32
CA PHE A 7 21.01 10.62 -40.14
C PHE A 7 20.58 9.17 -39.90
N ALA A 8 19.29 8.86 -39.98
CA ALA A 8 18.80 7.49 -39.84
C ALA A 8 19.37 6.56 -40.95
N SER A 9 19.50 7.07 -42.18
CA SER A 9 20.05 6.31 -43.30
C SER A 9 21.55 6.03 -43.15
N SER A 10 22.32 6.99 -42.64
CA SER A 10 23.76 6.81 -42.42
C SER A 10 24.04 5.89 -41.24
N LEU A 11 23.23 5.95 -40.17
CA LEU A 11 23.31 5.04 -39.04
C LEU A 11 23.00 3.60 -39.48
N TRP A 12 21.96 3.42 -40.28
CA TRP A 12 21.58 2.12 -40.83
C TRP A 12 22.69 1.52 -41.71
N GLN A 13 23.24 2.30 -42.64
CA GLN A 13 24.34 1.85 -43.51
C GLN A 13 25.61 1.50 -42.73
N ALA A 14 25.95 2.25 -41.67
CA ALA A 14 27.09 1.96 -40.80
C ALA A 14 26.89 0.66 -39.99
N THR A 15 25.67 0.41 -39.50
CA THR A 15 25.35 -0.85 -38.80
C THR A 15 25.34 -2.06 -39.72
N THR A 16 24.77 -1.96 -40.93
CA THR A 16 24.67 -3.11 -41.85
C THR A 16 26.02 -3.48 -42.47
N SER A 17 26.93 -2.52 -42.65
CA SER A 17 28.27 -2.78 -43.19
C SER A 17 29.22 -3.41 -42.14
N GLY A 18 29.02 -3.14 -40.85
CA GLY A 18 29.76 -3.77 -39.75
C GLY A 18 29.30 -5.20 -39.41
N VAL A 19 28.10 -5.62 -39.83
CA VAL A 19 27.58 -6.98 -39.60
C VAL A 19 28.18 -8.00 -40.57
N ALA A 20 28.74 -7.56 -41.71
CA ALA A 20 29.30 -8.45 -42.73
C ALA A 20 30.80 -8.78 -42.55
N ASN A 21 31.55 -8.03 -41.74
CA ASN A 21 32.96 -8.30 -41.44
C ASN A 21 33.25 -8.05 -39.96
N ILE A 22 33.87 -9.02 -39.29
CA ILE A 22 34.17 -9.01 -37.85
C ILE A 22 35.29 -7.99 -37.57
N GLU A 23 34.94 -6.71 -37.46
CA GLU A 23 35.73 -5.70 -36.74
C GLU A 23 34.76 -4.75 -35.99
N ALA A 24 34.30 -5.19 -34.82
CA ALA A 24 33.37 -4.45 -33.96
C ALA A 24 33.88 -3.04 -33.55
N GLY A 25 35.19 -2.79 -33.64
CA GLY A 25 35.81 -1.50 -33.31
C GLY A 25 35.48 -0.38 -34.29
N ALA A 26 35.42 -0.66 -35.60
CA ALA A 26 35.19 0.37 -36.61
C ALA A 26 33.71 0.84 -36.64
N ALA A 27 32.77 -0.08 -36.43
CA ALA A 27 31.35 0.23 -36.35
C ALA A 27 31.03 1.10 -35.11
N MET A 28 31.64 0.79 -33.96
CA MET A 28 31.48 1.58 -32.73
C MET A 28 32.05 3.00 -32.89
N ALA A 29 33.19 3.16 -33.57
CA ALA A 29 33.79 4.48 -33.83
C ALA A 29 32.93 5.34 -34.76
N ALA A 30 32.32 4.74 -35.79
CA ALA A 30 31.41 5.45 -36.70
C ALA A 30 30.13 5.90 -35.99
N VAL A 31 29.53 5.04 -35.15
CA VAL A 31 28.35 5.38 -34.34
C VAL A 31 28.66 6.49 -33.34
N SER A 32 29.82 6.42 -32.66
CA SER A 32 30.25 7.47 -31.74
C SER A 32 30.45 8.82 -32.43
N THR A 33 31.01 8.83 -33.64
CA THR A 33 31.23 10.07 -34.41
C THR A 33 29.90 10.67 -34.86
N ALA A 34 28.96 9.84 -35.33
CA ALA A 34 27.62 10.27 -35.71
C ALA A 34 26.82 10.84 -34.51
N MET A 35 26.90 10.20 -33.34
CA MET A 35 26.30 10.73 -32.10
C MET A 35 26.93 12.05 -31.67
N PHE A 36 28.25 12.21 -31.83
CA PHE A 36 28.96 13.45 -31.51
C PHE A 36 28.54 14.60 -32.43
N GLU A 37 28.49 14.40 -33.75
CA GLU A 37 28.00 15.43 -34.69
C GLU A 37 26.53 15.78 -34.45
N PHE A 38 25.69 14.80 -34.10
CA PHE A 38 24.29 15.04 -33.75
C PHE A 38 24.18 15.91 -32.48
N SER A 39 25.01 15.64 -31.45
CA SER A 39 25.02 16.41 -30.20
C SER A 39 25.48 17.86 -30.39
N GLN A 40 26.34 18.15 -31.36
CA GLN A 40 26.75 19.52 -31.67
C GLN A 40 25.67 20.32 -32.42
N ARG A 41 24.76 19.64 -33.13
CA ARG A 41 23.75 20.29 -33.98
C ARG A 41 22.44 20.60 -33.27
N PHE A 42 22.18 19.97 -32.12
CA PHE A 42 20.98 20.20 -31.31
C PHE A 42 21.35 20.72 -29.92
N PRO A 43 21.08 22.00 -29.59
CA PRO A 43 21.42 22.55 -28.28
C PRO A 43 20.60 21.90 -27.16
N THR A 44 21.20 21.79 -25.97
CA THR A 44 20.61 21.21 -24.77
C THR A 44 19.22 21.79 -24.48
N PRO A 45 18.21 20.96 -24.19
CA PRO A 45 16.84 21.43 -24.00
C PRO A 45 16.75 22.31 -22.74
N LYS A 46 16.18 23.51 -22.89
CA LYS A 46 16.08 24.49 -21.79
C LYS A 46 14.75 24.41 -21.02
N THR A 47 13.79 23.61 -21.50
CA THR A 47 12.45 23.51 -20.90
C THR A 47 11.98 22.05 -20.79
N ARG A 48 11.17 21.75 -19.77
CA ARG A 48 10.66 20.40 -19.46
C ARG A 48 9.87 19.75 -20.60
N VAL A 49 9.19 20.55 -21.43
CA VAL A 49 8.42 20.04 -22.59
C VAL A 49 9.35 19.54 -23.70
N GLN A 50 10.50 20.19 -23.91
CA GLN A 50 11.50 19.71 -24.86
C GLN A 50 12.14 18.40 -24.39
N THR A 51 12.32 18.23 -23.08
CA THR A 51 12.87 16.99 -22.50
C THR A 51 11.96 15.77 -22.76
N LEU A 52 10.64 15.96 -22.71
CA LEU A 52 9.67 14.90 -23.01
C LEU A 52 9.65 14.49 -24.48
N PHE A 53 9.67 15.46 -25.41
CA PHE A 53 9.68 15.14 -26.84
C PHE A 53 11.00 14.54 -27.30
N LEU A 54 12.14 15.07 -26.84
CA LEU A 54 13.46 14.57 -27.21
C LEU A 54 13.77 13.23 -26.54
N GLY A 55 13.33 12.99 -25.30
CA GLY A 55 13.58 11.76 -24.56
C GLY A 55 13.10 10.50 -25.28
N SER A 56 11.94 10.58 -25.95
CA SER A 56 11.39 9.49 -26.77
C SER A 56 12.26 9.14 -27.97
N PHE A 57 12.89 10.13 -28.60
CA PHE A 57 13.80 9.93 -29.74
C PHE A 57 15.17 9.38 -29.33
N TYR A 58 15.60 9.57 -28.09
CA TYR A 58 16.84 9.00 -27.57
C TYR A 58 16.66 7.59 -26.98
N ALA A 59 15.57 7.35 -26.25
CA ALA A 59 15.37 6.09 -25.53
C ALA A 59 15.03 4.92 -26.45
N LEU A 60 14.18 5.14 -27.46
CA LEU A 60 13.73 4.08 -28.36
C LEU A 60 14.84 3.44 -29.21
N PRO A 61 15.74 4.19 -29.87
CA PRO A 61 16.81 3.58 -30.65
C PRO A 61 17.87 2.90 -29.77
N ILE A 62 18.14 3.41 -28.56
CA ILE A 62 19.05 2.76 -27.60
C ILE A 62 18.43 1.44 -27.12
N LEU A 63 17.14 1.42 -26.80
CA LEU A 63 16.42 0.20 -26.41
C LEU A 63 16.38 -0.81 -27.57
N ALA A 64 16.12 -0.37 -28.80
CA ALA A 64 16.15 -1.24 -29.98
C ALA A 64 17.54 -1.81 -30.25
N MET A 65 18.60 -1.03 -30.02
CA MET A 65 19.99 -1.50 -30.14
C MET A 65 20.33 -2.53 -29.06
N ILE A 66 19.89 -2.31 -27.81
CA ILE A 66 20.08 -3.28 -26.71
C ILE A 66 19.34 -4.58 -27.00
N LEU A 67 18.12 -4.52 -27.53
CA LEU A 67 17.34 -5.70 -27.89
C LEU A 67 17.90 -6.46 -29.10
N ALA A 68 18.52 -5.76 -30.05
CA ALA A 68 19.19 -6.38 -31.20
C ALA A 68 20.53 -7.06 -30.85
N PHE A 69 21.11 -6.76 -29.69
CA PHE A 69 22.36 -7.35 -29.20
C PHE A 69 22.16 -8.52 -28.23
N VAL A 70 20.92 -8.95 -27.97
CA VAL A 70 20.67 -10.19 -27.22
C VAL A 70 21.06 -11.37 -28.13
N PRO A 71 22.16 -12.08 -27.85
CA PRO A 71 22.50 -13.25 -28.64
C PRO A 71 21.40 -14.29 -28.41
N GLU A 72 20.83 -14.79 -29.49
CA GLU A 72 19.81 -15.83 -29.46
C GLU A 72 20.46 -17.10 -28.88
N ALA A 73 20.32 -17.26 -27.57
CA ALA A 73 20.78 -18.45 -26.87
C ALA A 73 19.89 -19.61 -27.34
N ASP A 74 20.53 -20.65 -27.88
CA ASP A 74 19.89 -21.90 -28.26
C ASP A 74 18.92 -22.33 -27.17
N LYS A 75 17.63 -22.43 -27.53
CA LYS A 75 16.58 -22.94 -26.63
C LYS A 75 17.02 -24.33 -26.15
N PRO A 76 17.30 -24.52 -24.85
CA PRO A 76 17.41 -25.87 -24.34
C PRO A 76 16.00 -26.48 -24.42
N SER A 77 15.88 -27.61 -25.09
CA SER A 77 14.68 -28.44 -25.01
C SER A 77 14.35 -28.66 -23.54
N SER A 78 13.14 -28.28 -23.16
CA SER A 78 12.56 -28.51 -21.84
C SER A 78 12.43 -30.02 -21.60
N ASN A 79 13.51 -30.63 -21.13
CA ASN A 79 13.49 -31.94 -20.53
C ASN A 79 13.02 -31.77 -19.09
N PHE A 80 11.70 -31.71 -18.89
CA PHE A 80 11.13 -32.03 -17.59
C PHE A 80 11.46 -33.51 -17.32
N VAL A 81 12.53 -33.74 -16.57
CA VAL A 81 12.89 -35.06 -16.08
C VAL A 81 11.84 -35.46 -15.05
N HIS A 82 10.81 -36.17 -15.49
CA HIS A 82 10.11 -37.07 -14.58
C HIS A 82 11.14 -38.10 -14.14
N ARG A 83 11.68 -37.96 -12.92
CA ARG A 83 12.47 -39.02 -12.27
C ARG A 83 11.57 -40.25 -12.17
N GLY A 84 11.75 -41.16 -13.12
CA GLY A 84 11.18 -42.50 -13.07
C GLY A 84 11.83 -43.29 -11.93
N ALA A 85 10.99 -44.09 -11.27
CA ALA A 85 11.27 -45.23 -10.39
C ALA A 85 12.29 -45.06 -9.24
N PRO A 86 12.02 -45.66 -8.06
CA PRO A 86 12.84 -45.50 -6.88
C PRO A 86 14.17 -46.23 -7.07
N THR A 87 15.25 -45.50 -7.30
CA THR A 87 16.59 -46.02 -7.02
C THR A 87 16.73 -46.17 -5.51
N VAL A 88 17.06 -47.39 -5.08
CA VAL A 88 17.35 -47.76 -3.69
C VAL A 88 18.32 -46.73 -3.09
N PRO A 89 17.96 -46.04 -1.99
CA PRO A 89 18.80 -44.98 -1.44
C PRO A 89 20.06 -45.58 -0.82
N THR A 90 21.23 -45.12 -1.30
CA THR A 90 22.50 -45.29 -0.62
C THR A 90 22.40 -44.66 0.78
N ALA A 91 22.48 -45.50 1.80
CA ALA A 91 22.00 -45.25 3.16
C ALA A 91 22.75 -44.21 4.01
N ASN A 92 23.55 -43.29 3.45
CA ASN A 92 24.40 -42.39 4.27
C ASN A 92 24.53 -40.94 3.78
N ALA A 93 23.71 -40.48 2.85
CA ALA A 93 23.62 -39.04 2.56
C ALA A 93 22.51 -38.42 3.42
N GLN A 94 22.89 -37.90 4.59
CA GLN A 94 21.99 -37.09 5.41
C GLN A 94 21.56 -35.89 4.56
N PRO A 95 20.26 -35.70 4.27
CA PRO A 95 19.83 -34.61 3.42
C PRO A 95 20.27 -33.29 4.04
N THR A 96 21.09 -32.53 3.30
CA THR A 96 21.46 -31.17 3.69
C THR A 96 20.18 -30.39 3.95
N ALA A 97 20.12 -29.73 5.11
CA ALA A 97 18.96 -28.97 5.54
C ALA A 97 18.56 -27.99 4.43
N ARG A 98 17.40 -28.24 3.80
CA ARG A 98 16.90 -27.36 2.75
C ARG A 98 16.52 -26.03 3.38
N HIS A 99 17.20 -24.97 3.00
CA HIS A 99 16.86 -23.61 3.44
C HIS A 99 15.50 -23.22 2.85
N ARG A 100 14.56 -22.84 3.72
CA ARG A 100 13.25 -22.32 3.33
C ARG A 100 13.40 -20.84 3.02
N HIS A 101 12.73 -20.37 1.97
CA HIS A 101 12.75 -18.96 1.60
C HIS A 101 11.58 -18.23 2.27
N ASN A 102 11.83 -17.34 3.23
CA ASN A 102 10.78 -16.73 4.06
C ASN A 102 9.62 -16.10 3.25
N GLN A 103 9.95 -15.36 2.18
CA GLN A 103 8.94 -14.67 1.37
C GLN A 103 8.06 -15.59 0.49
N TYR A 104 8.57 -16.74 0.03
CA TYR A 104 7.91 -17.61 -0.95
C TYR A 104 7.46 -18.94 -0.37
N PHE A 105 8.03 -19.34 0.76
CA PHE A 105 7.54 -20.47 1.52
C PHE A 105 6.19 -20.10 2.15
N ARG A 106 5.23 -21.03 2.05
CA ARG A 106 3.91 -20.89 2.62
C ARG A 106 3.66 -22.07 3.55
N VAL A 107 2.98 -21.81 4.65
CA VAL A 107 2.57 -22.80 5.64
C VAL A 107 1.06 -22.81 5.69
N LEU A 108 0.45 -23.99 5.72
CA LEU A 108 -0.98 -24.12 5.97
C LEU A 108 -1.23 -23.89 7.45
N VAL A 109 -2.10 -22.93 7.78
CA VAL A 109 -2.47 -22.63 9.16
C VAL A 109 -3.98 -22.74 9.33
N TYR A 110 -4.38 -23.37 10.43
CA TYR A 110 -5.77 -23.58 10.83
C TYR A 110 -6.19 -22.51 11.84
N PHE A 111 -7.34 -21.89 11.58
CA PHE A 111 -7.97 -20.91 12.45
C PHE A 111 -9.36 -21.43 12.86
N ALA A 112 -9.81 -21.11 14.06
CA ALA A 112 -11.16 -21.43 14.51
C ALA A 112 -11.85 -20.17 15.01
N ALA A 113 -13.06 -19.91 14.52
CA ALA A 113 -13.95 -18.89 15.06
C ALA A 113 -15.32 -19.51 15.26
N GLU A 114 -15.90 -19.31 16.45
CA GLU A 114 -17.14 -19.99 16.86
C GLU A 114 -17.01 -21.51 16.66
N ASP A 115 -17.95 -22.13 15.95
CA ASP A 115 -17.96 -23.56 15.64
C ASP A 115 -17.35 -23.88 14.26
N THR A 116 -16.66 -22.92 13.62
CA THR A 116 -16.14 -23.05 12.25
C THR A 116 -14.62 -23.02 12.20
N SER A 117 -14.03 -24.00 11.50
CA SER A 117 -12.59 -24.07 11.20
C SER A 117 -12.27 -23.57 9.79
N PHE A 118 -11.23 -22.76 9.68
CA PHE A 118 -10.67 -22.24 8.43
C PHE A 118 -9.24 -22.75 8.25
N SER A 119 -8.81 -22.93 7.01
CA SER A 119 -7.41 -23.23 6.69
C SER A 119 -6.92 -22.30 5.59
N GLU A 120 -5.80 -21.62 5.80
CA GLU A 120 -5.24 -20.68 4.82
C GLU A 120 -3.72 -20.81 4.71
N LEU A 121 -3.17 -20.48 3.53
CA LEU A 121 -1.73 -20.48 3.28
C LEU A 121 -1.11 -19.14 3.68
N VAL A 122 -0.37 -19.14 4.79
CA VAL A 122 0.31 -17.95 5.32
C VAL A 122 1.80 -17.92 4.94
N PRO A 123 2.44 -16.74 4.90
CA PRO A 123 3.90 -16.63 4.76
C PRO A 123 4.67 -17.46 5.79
N GLY A 124 5.85 -17.98 5.41
CA GLY A 124 6.63 -18.88 6.26
C GLY A 124 7.19 -18.25 7.54
N ASP A 125 7.22 -16.92 7.60
CA ASP A 125 7.59 -16.08 8.74
C ASP A 125 6.41 -15.72 9.64
N PHE A 126 5.19 -16.20 9.36
CA PHE A 126 4.01 -15.99 10.22
C PHE A 126 4.21 -16.46 11.67
N PHE A 127 5.10 -17.43 11.90
CA PHE A 127 5.55 -17.78 13.24
C PHE A 127 6.98 -17.25 13.45
N PRO A 128 7.23 -16.47 14.51
CA PRO A 128 8.49 -15.74 14.70
C PRO A 128 9.74 -16.63 14.74
N ASP A 129 9.58 -17.90 15.12
CA ASP A 129 10.70 -18.85 15.19
C ASP A 129 10.96 -19.60 13.87
N GLY A 130 10.07 -19.51 12.87
CA GLY A 130 10.13 -20.28 11.62
C GLY A 130 10.09 -21.81 11.79
N VAL A 131 10.06 -22.30 13.03
CA VAL A 131 10.01 -23.72 13.38
C VAL A 131 8.56 -24.16 13.42
N VAL A 132 8.14 -24.88 12.39
CA VAL A 132 6.85 -25.57 12.36
C VAL A 132 6.94 -26.81 13.26
N LYS A 133 6.40 -26.73 14.47
CA LYS A 133 6.19 -27.89 15.36
C LYS A 133 4.70 -28.15 15.46
N GLU A 134 4.29 -29.42 15.44
CA GLU A 134 2.88 -29.83 15.58
C GLU A 134 2.23 -29.32 16.88
N SER A 135 3.03 -29.04 17.92
CA SER A 135 2.55 -28.49 19.18
C SER A 135 2.17 -27.00 19.14
N ILE A 136 2.45 -26.30 18.03
CA ILE A 136 2.14 -24.88 17.88
C ILE A 136 0.67 -24.73 17.44
N PRO A 137 -0.12 -23.87 18.09
CA PRO A 137 -1.48 -23.56 17.65
C PRO A 137 -1.52 -23.16 16.17
N GLY A 138 -2.46 -23.73 15.43
CA GLY A 138 -2.67 -23.52 14.01
C GLY A 138 -2.01 -24.52 13.08
N MET A 139 -1.20 -25.47 13.56
CA MET A 139 -0.50 -26.41 12.68
C MET A 139 -1.32 -27.64 12.29
N THR A 140 -2.36 -27.96 13.06
CA THR A 140 -3.27 -29.07 12.78
C THR A 140 -4.72 -28.62 12.98
N GLU A 141 -5.65 -29.37 12.40
CA GLU A 141 -7.09 -29.10 12.53
C GLU A 141 -7.57 -29.29 13.97
N GLU A 142 -6.97 -30.21 14.73
CA GLU A 142 -7.28 -30.50 16.12
C GLU A 142 -6.69 -29.47 17.11
N ASN A 143 -5.77 -28.63 16.65
CA ASN A 143 -5.13 -27.57 17.44
C ASN A 143 -5.09 -26.26 16.63
N PRO A 144 -6.24 -25.67 16.28
CA PRO A 144 -6.29 -24.44 15.49
C PRO A 144 -5.94 -23.21 16.34
N ILE A 145 -5.64 -22.09 15.68
CA ILE A 145 -5.60 -20.78 16.34
C ILE A 145 -7.04 -20.36 16.64
N VAL A 146 -7.43 -20.44 17.91
CA VAL A 146 -8.77 -20.06 18.37
C VAL A 146 -8.87 -18.53 18.45
N MET A 147 -9.82 -17.98 17.71
CA MET A 147 -10.11 -16.55 17.72
C MET A 147 -10.88 -16.15 18.97
N PRO A 148 -10.68 -14.92 19.48
CA PRO A 148 -11.48 -14.35 20.55
C PRO A 148 -12.98 -14.31 20.22
N SER A 149 -13.82 -14.29 21.25
CA SER A 149 -15.28 -14.34 21.11
C SER A 149 -15.91 -13.15 20.39
N ASP A 150 -15.21 -12.02 20.32
CA ASP A 150 -15.66 -10.86 19.56
C ASP A 150 -15.45 -11.03 18.05
N VAL A 151 -14.58 -11.95 17.60
CA VAL A 151 -14.33 -12.23 16.18
C VAL A 151 -15.32 -13.26 15.66
N THR A 152 -16.05 -12.90 14.61
CA THR A 152 -17.06 -13.77 13.99
C THR A 152 -16.51 -14.54 12.79
N VAL A 153 -17.24 -15.57 12.38
CA VAL A 153 -16.96 -16.32 11.13
C VAL A 153 -16.92 -15.38 9.92
N VAL A 154 -17.84 -14.42 9.85
CA VAL A 154 -17.94 -13.44 8.75
C VAL A 154 -16.70 -12.54 8.68
N ASP A 155 -16.11 -12.19 9.83
CA ASP A 155 -14.91 -11.36 9.86
C ASP A 155 -13.73 -12.07 9.16
N LEU A 156 -13.53 -13.35 9.48
CA LEU A 156 -12.49 -14.18 8.86
C LEU A 156 -12.77 -14.43 7.38
N GLU A 157 -14.02 -14.72 7.00
CA GLU A 157 -14.40 -14.88 5.58
C GLU A 157 -14.08 -13.63 4.76
N ASN A 158 -14.41 -12.45 5.28
CA ASN A 158 -14.12 -11.17 4.65
C ASN A 158 -12.61 -10.98 4.46
N MET A 159 -11.82 -11.27 5.48
CA MET A 159 -10.36 -11.17 5.39
C MET A 159 -9.79 -12.17 4.37
N PHE A 160 -10.17 -13.44 4.41
CA PHE A 160 -9.66 -14.44 3.46
C PHE A 160 -10.15 -14.17 2.04
N LYS A 161 -11.34 -13.62 1.85
CA LYS A 161 -11.83 -13.17 0.53
C LYS A 161 -10.90 -12.12 -0.08
N VAL A 162 -10.40 -11.20 0.74
CA VAL A 162 -9.49 -10.12 0.34
C VAL A 162 -8.06 -10.65 0.13
N LEU A 163 -7.61 -11.61 0.96
CA LEU A 163 -6.29 -12.23 0.86
C LEU A 163 -6.14 -13.23 -0.29
N LYS A 164 -7.25 -13.81 -0.79
CA LYS A 164 -7.23 -14.73 -1.92
C LYS A 164 -6.52 -14.07 -3.09
N VAL A 165 -5.34 -14.62 -3.41
CA VAL A 165 -4.55 -14.21 -4.56
C VAL A 165 -5.29 -14.69 -5.80
N GLY A 166 -5.75 -13.75 -6.63
CA GLY A 166 -6.36 -14.09 -7.92
C GLY A 166 -5.38 -14.88 -8.80
N PRO A 167 -5.85 -15.56 -9.86
CA PRO A 167 -5.00 -16.36 -10.77
C PRO A 167 -3.80 -15.59 -11.36
N LEU A 168 -3.86 -14.25 -11.35
CA LEU A 168 -2.83 -13.35 -11.88
C LEU A 168 -1.83 -12.86 -10.83
N GLY A 169 -1.86 -13.38 -9.60
CA GLY A 169 -0.92 -12.99 -8.55
C GLY A 169 -1.21 -11.62 -7.93
N LYS A 170 -2.28 -10.94 -8.35
CA LYS A 170 -2.74 -9.70 -7.71
C LYS A 170 -3.43 -10.06 -6.41
N ARG A 171 -2.93 -9.50 -5.32
CA ARG A 171 -3.66 -9.45 -4.05
C ARG A 171 -4.76 -8.41 -4.20
N PHE A 172 -5.93 -8.63 -3.60
CA PHE A 172 -7.00 -7.63 -3.50
C PHE A 172 -7.69 -7.31 -4.85
N GLU A 173 -8.04 -8.32 -5.65
CA GLU A 173 -8.85 -8.10 -6.86
C GLU A 173 -10.34 -7.92 -6.49
N GLY A 174 -10.83 -6.68 -6.51
CA GLY A 174 -12.25 -6.35 -6.45
C GLY A 174 -12.57 -5.15 -5.56
N LYS A 175 -13.64 -4.41 -5.88
CA LYS A 175 -14.19 -3.40 -4.96
C LYS A 175 -14.91 -4.14 -3.83
N HIS A 176 -14.41 -3.98 -2.60
CA HIS A 176 -15.00 -4.57 -1.41
C HIS A 176 -15.89 -3.55 -0.69
N SER A 177 -16.89 -4.03 0.05
CA SER A 177 -17.76 -3.16 0.85
C SER A 177 -17.03 -2.65 2.09
N ARG A 178 -17.46 -1.50 2.60
CA ARG A 178 -16.97 -0.92 3.87
C ARG A 178 -16.97 -1.94 5.03
N SER A 179 -18.04 -2.73 5.18
CA SER A 179 -18.13 -3.76 6.21
C SER A 179 -17.05 -4.85 6.11
N THR A 180 -16.56 -5.14 4.90
CA THR A 180 -15.43 -6.05 4.68
C THR A 180 -14.14 -5.45 5.21
N TRP A 181 -13.89 -4.17 4.94
CA TRP A 181 -12.72 -3.47 5.45
C TRP A 181 -12.78 -3.23 6.96
N GLU A 182 -13.96 -2.99 7.53
CA GLU A 182 -14.17 -2.94 8.98
C GLU A 182 -13.84 -4.29 9.65
N SER A 183 -14.20 -5.41 9.02
CA SER A 183 -13.83 -6.75 9.49
C SER A 183 -12.30 -6.94 9.51
N ILE A 184 -11.62 -6.47 8.46
CA ILE A 184 -10.17 -6.56 8.35
C ILE A 184 -9.49 -5.65 9.38
N LEU A 185 -10.02 -4.45 9.60
CA LEU A 185 -9.50 -3.51 10.57
C LEU A 185 -9.62 -4.06 12.00
N LYS A 186 -10.76 -4.71 12.31
CA LYS A 186 -10.97 -5.46 13.55
C LYS A 186 -9.93 -6.57 13.73
N LEU A 187 -9.69 -7.37 12.68
CA LEU A 187 -8.76 -8.49 12.73
C LEU A 187 -7.29 -8.04 12.79
N SER A 188 -6.96 -6.88 12.22
CA SER A 188 -5.59 -6.38 12.12
C SER A 188 -4.92 -6.08 13.48
N VAL A 189 -5.71 -5.95 14.55
CA VAL A 189 -5.20 -5.72 15.92
C VAL A 189 -4.59 -6.99 16.52
N TYR A 190 -4.96 -8.16 15.99
CA TYR A 190 -4.48 -9.43 16.51
C TYR A 190 -3.06 -9.73 16.03
N PRO A 191 -2.15 -10.18 16.93
CA PRO A 191 -0.75 -10.43 16.59
C PRO A 191 -0.50 -11.27 15.33
N PRO A 192 -1.30 -12.31 15.01
CA PRO A 192 -1.10 -13.08 13.77
C PRO A 192 -1.22 -12.25 12.49
N PHE A 193 -1.93 -11.11 12.53
CA PHE A 193 -2.28 -10.32 11.34
C PHE A 193 -1.64 -8.92 11.31
N ASP A 194 -1.09 -8.45 12.44
CA ASP A 194 -0.45 -7.13 12.57
C ASP A 194 0.71 -6.95 11.56
N GLU A 195 1.48 -8.02 11.32
CA GLU A 195 2.64 -7.99 10.41
C GLU A 195 2.29 -7.89 8.92
N TRP A 196 1.03 -8.09 8.54
CA TRP A 196 0.62 -8.16 7.14
C TRP A 196 0.29 -6.80 6.52
N LYS A 197 0.46 -5.70 7.26
CA LYS A 197 0.08 -4.33 6.86
C LYS A 197 -1.39 -4.21 6.44
N LEU A 198 -2.24 -5.11 6.93
CA LEU A 198 -3.67 -5.11 6.61
C LEU A 198 -4.38 -3.90 7.22
N ARG A 199 -3.88 -3.41 8.37
CA ARG A 199 -4.42 -2.21 9.02
C ARG A 199 -4.32 -0.98 8.12
N GLU A 200 -3.12 -0.70 7.61
CA GLU A 200 -2.86 0.45 6.73
C GLU A 200 -3.71 0.39 5.46
N LEU A 201 -3.83 -0.81 4.85
CA LEU A 201 -4.65 -1.01 3.67
C LEU A 201 -6.14 -0.79 3.96
N ALA A 202 -6.66 -1.36 5.05
CA ALA A 202 -8.06 -1.20 5.41
C ALA A 202 -8.41 0.27 5.75
N ILE A 203 -7.48 1.00 6.38
CA ILE A 203 -7.65 2.43 6.64
C ILE A 203 -7.78 3.20 5.32
N ALA A 204 -6.85 3.02 4.38
CA ALA A 204 -6.86 3.72 3.09
C ALA A 204 -8.17 3.44 2.30
N GLU A 205 -8.61 2.20 2.26
CA GLU A 205 -9.83 1.81 1.54
C GLU A 205 -11.10 2.35 2.21
N ILE A 206 -11.14 2.46 3.54
CA ILE A 206 -12.26 3.09 4.25
C ILE A 206 -12.26 4.61 4.05
N GLU A 207 -11.09 5.25 4.00
CA GLU A 207 -10.97 6.69 3.71
C GLU A 207 -11.49 7.02 2.31
N ASP A 208 -11.19 6.19 1.31
CA ASP A 208 -11.76 6.34 -0.04
C ASP A 208 -13.30 6.27 0.01
N VAL A 209 -13.86 5.34 0.79
CA VAL A 209 -15.32 5.25 0.99
C VAL A 209 -15.88 6.48 1.71
N PHE A 210 -15.16 7.07 2.67
CA PHE A 210 -15.61 8.29 3.34
C PHE A 210 -15.83 9.44 2.35
N VAL A 211 -14.95 9.55 1.35
CA VAL A 211 -15.04 10.57 0.30
C VAL A 211 -16.13 10.21 -0.72
N GLU A 212 -16.16 8.98 -1.22
CA GLU A 212 -17.13 8.55 -2.24
C GLU A 212 -18.58 8.61 -1.74
N ASP A 213 -18.85 8.11 -0.53
CA ASP A 213 -20.20 8.00 0.02
C ASP A 213 -20.59 9.21 0.89
N SER A 214 -19.71 10.21 1.01
CA SER A 214 -19.92 11.40 1.85
C SER A 214 -20.33 11.02 3.28
N VAL A 215 -19.59 10.10 3.89
CA VAL A 215 -19.91 9.55 5.21
C VAL A 215 -19.92 10.69 6.26
N PRO A 216 -20.98 10.80 7.09
CA PRO A 216 -21.08 11.88 8.07
C PRO A 216 -19.89 11.91 9.05
N LEU A 217 -19.47 13.11 9.47
CA LEU A 217 -18.35 13.28 10.39
C LEU A 217 -18.54 12.54 11.73
N VAL A 218 -19.79 12.44 12.21
CA VAL A 218 -20.10 11.68 13.43
C VAL A 218 -19.77 10.20 13.25
N ASP A 219 -20.09 9.63 12.10
CA ASP A 219 -19.83 8.23 11.78
C ASP A 219 -18.32 7.98 11.67
N GLN A 220 -17.59 8.90 11.04
CA GLN A 220 -16.13 8.83 10.95
C GLN A 220 -15.48 8.89 12.34
N LEU A 221 -15.97 9.77 13.21
CA LEU A 221 -15.49 9.89 14.59
C LEU A 221 -15.74 8.61 15.39
N VAL A 222 -16.95 8.05 15.31
CA VAL A 222 -17.33 6.80 15.99
C VAL A 222 -16.46 5.63 15.50
N LEU A 223 -16.26 5.50 14.18
CA LEU A 223 -15.37 4.48 13.61
C LEU A 223 -13.93 4.66 14.08
N GLY A 224 -13.43 5.89 14.08
CA GLY A 224 -12.09 6.21 14.56
C GLY A 224 -11.88 5.77 16.00
N GLN A 225 -12.86 6.04 16.87
CA GLN A 225 -12.83 5.63 18.27
C GLN A 225 -12.93 4.10 18.41
N GLN A 226 -13.80 3.46 17.64
CA GLN A 226 -14.02 2.01 17.68
C GLN A 226 -12.77 1.23 17.27
N PHE A 227 -12.08 1.66 16.22
CA PHE A 227 -10.92 0.97 15.67
C PHE A 227 -9.58 1.54 16.12
N GLY A 228 -9.59 2.57 16.98
CA GLY A 228 -8.40 3.27 17.45
C GLY A 228 -7.59 3.88 16.32
N VAL A 229 -8.26 4.49 15.33
CA VAL A 229 -7.60 5.21 14.22
C VAL A 229 -7.57 6.68 14.58
N THR A 230 -6.46 7.13 15.14
CA THR A 230 -6.31 8.49 15.69
C THR A 230 -6.66 9.57 14.68
N GLN A 231 -6.21 9.43 13.43
CA GLN A 231 -6.44 10.42 12.38
C GLN A 231 -7.93 10.68 12.13
N TRP A 232 -8.76 9.62 12.12
CA TRP A 232 -10.21 9.75 11.95
C TRP A 232 -10.84 10.48 13.13
N VAL A 233 -10.41 10.15 14.35
CA VAL A 233 -10.89 10.81 15.57
C VAL A 233 -10.56 12.30 15.54
N THR A 234 -9.30 12.65 15.33
CA THR A 234 -8.84 14.04 15.40
C THR A 234 -9.44 14.89 14.30
N CYS A 235 -9.50 14.39 13.06
CA CYS A 235 -10.00 15.16 11.94
C CYS A 235 -11.52 15.33 11.98
N ALA A 236 -12.26 14.27 12.34
CA ALA A 236 -13.70 14.40 12.48
C ALA A 236 -14.07 15.30 13.66
N ALA A 237 -13.39 15.16 14.81
CA ALA A 237 -13.61 15.98 15.99
C ALA A 237 -13.32 17.47 15.73
N GLU A 238 -12.23 17.78 15.04
CA GLU A 238 -11.89 19.16 14.69
C GLU A 238 -12.96 19.77 13.78
N LYS A 239 -13.34 19.06 12.70
CA LYS A 239 -14.38 19.53 11.77
C LYS A 239 -15.70 19.72 12.49
N LEU A 240 -16.11 18.77 13.35
CA LEU A 240 -17.29 18.86 14.22
C LEU A 240 -17.25 20.10 15.14
N ALA A 241 -16.14 20.32 15.83
CA ALA A 241 -15.97 21.42 16.77
C ALA A 241 -15.94 22.79 16.07
N ARG A 242 -15.41 22.86 14.84
CA ARG A 242 -15.37 24.08 14.02
C ARG A 242 -16.74 24.54 13.54
N ARG A 243 -17.74 23.64 13.44
CA ARG A 243 -19.09 23.98 12.95
C ARG A 243 -19.73 25.11 13.75
N ALA A 244 -20.47 25.96 13.05
CA ALA A 244 -21.26 27.03 13.67
C ALA A 244 -22.52 26.47 14.36
N GLU A 245 -23.03 25.35 13.88
CA GLU A 245 -24.16 24.64 14.45
C GLU A 245 -23.72 23.79 15.64
N SER A 246 -24.57 23.73 16.67
CA SER A 246 -24.40 22.80 17.79
C SER A 246 -24.71 21.37 17.37
N LEU A 247 -24.12 20.39 18.05
CA LEU A 247 -24.47 18.97 17.87
C LEU A 247 -25.97 18.77 18.08
N THR A 248 -26.60 18.05 17.15
CA THR A 248 -28.01 17.64 17.25
C THR A 248 -28.19 16.54 18.30
N ASP A 249 -29.43 16.30 18.73
CA ASP A 249 -29.74 15.23 19.68
C ASP A 249 -29.31 13.84 19.18
N ASP A 250 -29.53 13.55 17.89
CA ASP A 250 -29.12 12.29 17.26
C ASP A 250 -27.60 12.13 17.26
N GLU A 251 -26.87 13.18 16.85
CA GLU A 251 -25.40 13.17 16.87
C GLU A 251 -24.87 12.95 18.29
N ARG A 252 -25.46 13.60 19.30
CA ARG A 252 -25.08 13.40 20.70
C ARG A 252 -25.31 11.98 21.17
N GLN A 253 -26.44 11.39 20.81
CA GLN A 253 -26.77 10.01 21.15
C GLN A 253 -25.76 9.03 20.56
N ARG A 254 -25.33 9.27 19.31
CA ARG A 254 -24.38 8.39 18.60
C ARG A 254 -22.95 8.53 19.10
N LEU A 255 -22.52 9.74 19.46
CA LEU A 255 -21.19 10.02 20.02
C LEU A 255 -21.07 9.63 21.50
N GLY A 256 -22.20 9.62 22.21
CA GLY A 256 -22.24 9.49 23.66
C GLY A 256 -21.88 10.79 24.39
N ASP A 257 -22.22 10.83 25.68
CA ASP A 257 -22.14 12.05 26.49
C ASP A 257 -20.73 12.60 26.60
N LYS A 258 -19.73 11.73 26.86
CA LYS A 258 -18.35 12.15 27.08
C LYS A 258 -17.77 12.87 25.86
N THR A 259 -17.90 12.27 24.67
CA THR A 259 -17.39 12.86 23.43
C THR A 259 -18.18 14.10 23.03
N SER A 260 -19.50 14.09 23.23
CA SER A 260 -20.35 15.26 22.97
C SER A 260 -19.94 16.46 23.82
N VAL A 261 -19.70 16.26 25.12
CA VAL A 261 -19.26 17.32 26.04
C VAL A 261 -17.90 17.89 25.64
N LYS A 262 -16.93 17.04 25.27
CA LYS A 262 -15.61 17.49 24.78
C LYS A 262 -15.75 18.39 23.55
N LEU A 263 -16.54 17.98 22.56
CA LEU A 263 -16.77 18.78 21.34
C LEU A 263 -17.48 20.10 21.63
N MET A 264 -18.51 20.06 22.47
CA MET A 264 -19.22 21.28 22.90
C MET A 264 -18.32 22.24 23.66
N TYR A 265 -17.42 21.70 24.50
CA TYR A 265 -16.43 22.48 25.22
C TYR A 265 -15.48 23.21 24.27
N ILE A 266 -14.89 22.50 23.30
CA ILE A 266 -14.01 23.11 22.28
C ILE A 266 -14.78 24.18 21.48
N ASN A 267 -16.01 23.88 21.05
CA ASN A 267 -16.85 24.83 20.33
C ASN A 267 -17.10 26.10 21.17
N LEU A 268 -17.43 25.95 22.46
CA LEU A 268 -17.65 27.08 23.36
C LEU A 268 -16.37 27.90 23.57
N GLN A 269 -15.22 27.24 23.81
CA GLN A 269 -13.93 27.90 23.97
C GLN A 269 -13.58 28.75 22.74
N SER A 270 -13.83 28.23 21.53
CA SER A 270 -13.58 28.97 20.29
C SER A 270 -14.44 30.24 20.16
N ARG A 271 -15.68 30.23 20.68
CA ARG A 271 -16.57 31.41 20.67
C ARG A 271 -16.16 32.44 21.71
N VAL A 272 -15.84 32.00 22.92
CA VAL A 272 -15.30 32.88 23.97
C VAL A 272 -13.99 33.52 23.51
N TRP A 273 -13.14 32.77 22.80
CA TRP A 273 -11.89 33.28 22.25
C TRP A 273 -12.08 34.36 21.17
N GLU A 274 -13.10 34.21 20.32
CA GLU A 274 -13.52 35.20 19.31
C GLU A 274 -14.05 36.46 19.99
N GLU A 275 -14.98 36.32 20.94
CA GLU A 275 -15.58 37.45 21.67
C GLU A 275 -14.56 38.28 22.47
N ALA A 276 -13.46 37.65 22.90
CA ALA A 276 -12.43 38.31 23.68
C ALA A 276 -11.70 39.45 22.92
N LEU A 277 -11.67 39.44 21.58
CA LEU A 277 -11.08 40.54 20.78
C LEU A 277 -11.89 40.79 19.48
N PRO A 278 -12.34 42.04 19.20
CA PRO A 278 -13.18 42.37 18.04
C PRO A 278 -12.60 42.09 16.64
N GLN A 279 -11.31 41.76 16.54
CA GLN A 279 -10.60 41.55 15.27
C GLN A 279 -10.27 40.07 15.01
N ARG A 280 -10.67 39.17 15.92
CA ARG A 280 -10.43 37.73 15.76
C ARG A 280 -11.51 37.14 14.88
N ASP A 281 -11.08 36.33 13.93
CA ASP A 281 -11.96 35.38 13.24
C ASP A 281 -11.85 34.05 13.97
N ARG A 282 -12.99 33.48 14.40
CA ARG A 282 -13.06 32.15 15.02
C ARG A 282 -12.32 31.07 14.22
N LEU A 283 -12.22 31.20 12.90
CA LEU A 283 -11.48 30.26 12.05
C LEU A 283 -9.98 30.17 12.39
N LEU A 284 -9.42 31.21 13.03
CA LEU A 284 -8.05 31.27 13.52
C LEU A 284 -7.86 30.62 14.90
N TYR A 285 -8.94 30.21 15.57
CA TYR A 285 -8.83 29.43 16.79
C TYR A 285 -8.13 28.09 16.48
N ASN A 286 -7.19 27.69 17.34
CA ASN A 286 -6.46 26.44 17.15
C ASN A 286 -7.31 25.25 17.61
N PHE A 287 -8.28 24.85 16.77
CA PHE A 287 -9.14 23.70 17.03
C PHE A 287 -8.34 22.41 17.14
N TRP A 288 -7.23 22.29 16.40
CA TRP A 288 -6.39 21.10 16.42
C TRP A 288 -5.78 20.87 17.81
N ASP A 289 -5.09 21.86 18.37
CA ASP A 289 -4.50 21.77 19.70
C ASP A 289 -5.58 21.48 20.76
N ALA A 290 -6.75 22.14 20.65
CA ALA A 290 -7.85 21.92 21.57
C ALA A 290 -8.43 20.49 21.47
N VAL A 291 -8.48 19.91 20.27
CA VAL A 291 -8.87 18.50 20.08
C VAL A 291 -7.83 17.57 20.67
N LEU A 292 -6.54 17.78 20.38
CA LEU A 292 -5.48 16.95 20.94
C LEU A 292 -5.51 16.97 22.48
N GLU A 293 -5.69 18.15 23.08
CA GLU A 293 -5.79 18.29 24.54
C GLU A 293 -7.01 17.56 25.12
N GLN A 294 -8.19 17.71 24.51
CA GLN A 294 -9.42 17.09 25.04
C GLN A 294 -9.51 15.59 24.76
N PHE A 295 -8.81 15.07 23.75
CA PHE A 295 -8.87 13.67 23.35
C PHE A 295 -7.61 12.87 23.72
N ASP A 296 -6.62 13.46 24.41
CA ASP A 296 -5.36 12.80 24.79
C ASP A 296 -5.54 11.41 25.42
N ASP A 297 -6.57 11.23 26.26
CA ASP A 297 -6.90 9.95 26.89
C ASP A 297 -7.39 8.86 25.92
N GLU A 298 -7.90 9.26 24.76
CA GLU A 298 -8.33 8.38 23.68
C GLU A 298 -7.19 8.16 22.67
N LEU A 299 -6.43 9.21 22.34
CA LEU A 299 -5.34 9.17 21.35
C LEU A 299 -4.13 8.39 21.85
N SER A 300 -3.82 8.46 23.15
CA SER A 300 -2.71 7.73 23.78
C SER A 300 -2.83 6.20 23.70
N LYS A 301 -3.98 5.66 23.28
CA LYS A 301 -4.21 4.22 23.10
C LYS A 301 -3.68 3.68 21.78
N ASP A 302 -3.50 4.53 20.77
CA ASP A 302 -3.01 4.13 19.46
C ASP A 302 -1.48 4.10 19.46
N LYS A 303 -0.90 2.92 19.21
CA LYS A 303 0.57 2.75 19.16
C LYS A 303 1.22 3.53 18.03
N ALA A 304 0.45 3.84 16.98
CA ALA A 304 0.91 4.64 15.85
C ALA A 304 0.79 6.14 16.09
N TYR A 305 0.18 6.57 17.20
CA TYR A 305 0.03 7.99 17.51
C TYR A 305 1.37 8.64 17.86
N ASN A 306 1.77 9.59 17.04
CA ASN A 306 2.79 10.57 17.33
C ASN A 306 2.13 11.94 17.46
N ALA A 307 2.15 12.52 18.67
CA ALA A 307 1.64 13.88 18.93
C ALA A 307 2.29 14.99 18.06
N TRP A 308 3.36 14.64 17.33
CA TRP A 308 4.14 15.51 16.47
C TRP A 308 3.96 15.24 14.97
N SER A 309 2.98 14.43 14.54
CA SER A 309 2.70 14.30 13.11
C SER A 309 2.22 15.64 12.52
N ASP A 310 2.69 15.96 11.32
CA ASP A 310 2.15 17.04 10.50
C ASP A 310 0.61 16.96 10.44
N TYR A 311 -0.05 18.13 10.47
CA TYR A 311 -1.51 18.27 10.48
C TYR A 311 -2.18 17.42 9.38
N PRO A 312 -2.75 16.25 9.72
CA PRO A 312 -3.10 15.23 8.74
C PRO A 312 -4.49 15.45 8.13
N CYS A 313 -5.27 16.40 8.67
CA CYS A 313 -6.66 16.63 8.25
C CYS A 313 -6.77 17.36 6.91
N GLY A 314 -5.63 17.74 6.33
CA GLY A 314 -5.52 18.53 5.11
C GLY A 314 -6.09 19.95 5.31
N PRO A 315 -5.58 20.97 4.62
CA PRO A 315 -6.38 22.17 4.45
C PRO A 315 -7.64 21.74 3.71
N ASP A 316 -8.82 21.93 4.31
CA ASP A 316 -10.06 21.91 3.54
C ASP A 316 -9.82 22.85 2.36
N VAL A 317 -9.78 22.31 1.13
CA VAL A 317 -9.89 23.11 -0.07
C VAL A 317 -11.33 23.61 -0.05
N VAL A 318 -11.55 24.65 0.75
CA VAL A 318 -12.73 25.49 0.66
C VAL A 318 -12.64 26.07 -0.74
N ASN A 319 -13.27 25.40 -1.70
CA ASN A 319 -13.62 26.01 -2.97
C ASN A 319 -14.59 27.13 -2.63
N VAL A 320 -14.03 28.29 -2.30
CA VAL A 320 -14.71 29.57 -2.40
C VAL A 320 -14.89 29.78 -3.90
N ASN A 321 -16.07 29.43 -4.42
CA ASN A 321 -16.64 29.96 -5.66
C ASN A 321 -18.16 29.85 -5.59
#